data_AF-A0A5D3E1M3-F1
#
_entry.id   AF-A0A5D3E1M3-F1
#
_cell.length_a   1.000
_cell.length_b   1.000
_cell.length_c   1.000
_cell.angle_alpha   90.00
_cell.angle_beta   90.00
_cell.angle_gamma   90.00
#
_symmetry.space_group_name_H-M   'P 1'
#
loop_
_entity.id
_entity.type
_entity.pdbx_description
1 polymer ?
#
loop_
_entity_poly.entity_id
_entity_poly.type
_entity_poly.pdbx_seq_one_letter_code
_entity_poly.pdbx_strand_id
1 'polypeptide(L)'
;MSLLGLCPNNSPSPLFSFSNFHFRLPVPRLYNHCCLKGAKGPVFTAQLGYKSDRQSEFQPKDLMAGEKEISGINRNPYPPIEPYSTGFLKVSDLHTIYWEQSGNPTGHPVVFLHGGPGGGTAPGNRRFFDPDFYRIILFDQRGAGKSTPHACLEDNTTWNLIDDIEKLREHLEIPEWQVFGGSWGSTLALAYSQSHPEKVTGLVLRGIFLLRKKEIDWFYEGGAAAIYPDAWESFRDLIPESERGCFVDAYSKRLNSKDMETQYAAARAWTKWEMMTAHLLPNEENIKRGEDDNFSLAFARIENHYFVNKGFFPSDSFLLDNIDKIRHINAVIVQGRYDVCCPMMSAWDLHKVWPEAELKIISDAGHSANEPGIAAELVAANEKLKNILQKNGP
;
A
#
# COMPACT_ATOMS: atom_id res chain seq x y z
N MET A 1 -29.10 -61.00 -22.20
CA MET A 1 -28.07 -62.00 -21.86
C MET A 1 -27.34 -61.46 -20.64
N SER A 2 -27.87 -61.66 -19.43
CA SER A 2 -27.57 -62.79 -18.51
C SER A 2 -26.09 -62.74 -18.10
N LEU A 3 -25.69 -62.52 -16.84
CA LEU A 3 -26.07 -63.17 -15.57
C LEU A 3 -25.83 -62.18 -14.39
N LEU A 4 -26.78 -61.99 -13.44
CA LEU A 4 -26.97 -62.74 -12.16
C LEU A 4 -25.77 -62.58 -11.19
N GLY A 5 -25.91 -62.21 -9.90
CA GLY A 5 -27.04 -62.01 -9.01
C GLY A 5 -26.58 -61.48 -7.64
N LEU A 6 -27.45 -60.71 -6.96
CA LEU A 6 -28.06 -61.00 -5.64
C LEU A 6 -27.33 -60.47 -4.37
N CYS A 7 -28.01 -59.49 -3.74
CA CYS A 7 -27.91 -58.96 -2.36
C CYS A 7 -28.28 -60.04 -1.28
N PRO A 8 -28.41 -59.77 0.06
CA PRO A 8 -28.37 -58.51 0.83
C PRO A 8 -27.75 -58.53 2.28
N ASN A 9 -27.70 -57.33 2.89
CA ASN A 9 -27.88 -56.94 4.31
C ASN A 9 -27.11 -57.64 5.46
N ASN A 10 -26.36 -56.85 6.25
CA ASN A 10 -26.67 -56.53 7.67
C ASN A 10 -25.60 -55.62 8.33
N SER A 11 -26.06 -54.55 8.97
CA SER A 11 -25.37 -53.71 9.97
C SER A 11 -25.31 -54.44 11.35
N PRO A 12 -24.69 -53.94 12.45
CA PRO A 12 -24.23 -52.58 12.74
C PRO A 12 -22.86 -52.45 13.46
N SER A 13 -22.56 -51.20 13.84
CA SER A 13 -21.46 -50.61 14.61
C SER A 13 -21.02 -51.33 15.90
N PRO A 14 -19.87 -50.91 16.46
CA PRO A 14 -19.90 -50.51 17.86
C PRO A 14 -19.29 -49.14 18.15
N LEU A 15 -20.00 -48.46 19.04
CA LEU A 15 -19.61 -47.35 19.90
C LEU A 15 -18.27 -47.59 20.61
N PHE A 16 -17.45 -46.56 20.69
CA PHE A 16 -16.50 -46.40 21.79
C PHE A 16 -16.88 -45.18 22.63
N SER A 17 -16.97 -45.46 23.92
CA SER A 17 -17.52 -44.66 25.00
C SER A 17 -16.47 -43.77 25.64
N PHE A 18 -17.00 -42.71 26.23
CA PHE A 18 -16.40 -41.64 27.02
C PHE A 18 -15.42 -42.12 28.11
N SER A 19 -14.32 -41.37 28.27
CA SER A 19 -13.65 -41.20 29.56
C SER A 19 -13.61 -39.71 29.93
N ASN A 20 -14.32 -39.40 31.02
CA ASN A 20 -14.38 -38.10 31.65
C ASN A 20 -13.05 -37.80 32.35
N PHE A 21 -12.30 -36.80 31.87
CA PHE A 21 -11.30 -36.12 32.69
C PHE A 21 -11.87 -34.79 33.19
N HIS A 22 -12.18 -34.75 34.48
CA HIS A 22 -12.48 -33.54 35.22
C HIS A 22 -11.21 -32.68 35.36
N PHE A 23 -11.11 -31.60 34.60
CA PHE A 23 -10.27 -30.47 34.98
C PHE A 23 -11.16 -29.40 35.63
N ARG A 24 -11.05 -29.29 36.96
CA ARG A 24 -11.61 -28.18 37.73
C ARG A 24 -10.76 -26.93 37.47
N LEU A 25 -11.36 -25.91 36.88
CA LEU A 25 -10.86 -24.53 36.91
C LEU A 25 -10.96 -24.00 38.35
N PRO A 26 -9.94 -23.28 38.87
CA PRO A 26 -10.08 -22.58 40.14
C PRO A 26 -10.90 -21.29 39.94
N VAL A 27 -12.09 -21.27 40.53
CA VAL A 27 -12.91 -20.07 40.72
C VAL A 27 -12.26 -19.19 41.81
N PRO A 28 -12.05 -17.88 41.59
CA PRO A 28 -11.68 -16.97 42.66
C PRO A 28 -12.86 -16.80 43.62
N ARG A 29 -12.62 -17.04 44.91
CA ARG A 29 -13.59 -16.78 45.99
C ARG A 29 -13.94 -15.30 46.04
N LEU A 30 -15.19 -14.98 45.72
CA LEU A 30 -15.88 -13.76 46.16
C LEU A 30 -16.22 -13.92 47.64
N TYR A 31 -15.63 -13.08 48.49
CA TYR A 31 -16.13 -12.85 49.84
C TYR A 31 -17.19 -11.73 49.79
N ASN A 32 -18.42 -12.09 50.13
CA ASN A 32 -19.47 -11.15 50.49
C ASN A 32 -19.43 -10.89 52.01
N HIS A 33 -19.32 -9.63 52.41
CA HIS A 33 -20.27 -8.94 53.30
C HIS A 33 -19.62 -7.72 53.97
N CYS A 34 -20.13 -6.52 53.66
CA CYS A 34 -20.64 -5.63 54.72
C CYS A 34 -21.56 -4.57 54.09
N CYS A 35 -22.85 -4.67 54.38
CA CYS A 35 -23.80 -3.57 54.32
C CYS A 35 -23.65 -2.79 55.63
N LEU A 36 -23.44 -1.48 55.59
CA LEU A 36 -23.89 -0.57 56.65
C LEU A 36 -24.13 0.84 56.09
N LYS A 37 -25.27 1.40 56.51
CA LYS A 37 -25.83 2.70 56.17
C LYS A 37 -24.97 3.86 56.71
N GLY A 38 -25.22 5.04 56.16
CA GLY A 38 -24.37 6.22 56.29
C GLY A 38 -24.27 6.86 57.67
N ALA A 39 -23.23 7.69 57.80
CA ALA A 39 -23.16 8.81 58.72
C ALA A 39 -22.10 9.81 58.21
N LYS A 40 -22.40 11.09 58.39
CA LYS A 40 -21.65 12.28 57.94
C LYS A 40 -20.27 12.39 58.61
N GLY A 41 -19.26 12.86 57.87
CA GLY A 41 -17.94 13.25 58.40
C GLY A 41 -17.10 13.99 57.33
N PRO A 42 -16.19 14.90 57.71
CA PRO A 42 -15.75 16.01 56.85
C PRO A 42 -14.72 15.59 55.79
N VAL A 43 -14.78 16.26 54.63
CA VAL A 43 -13.80 16.14 53.54
C VAL A 43 -12.57 16.95 53.93
N PHE A 44 -11.44 16.27 54.14
CA PHE A 44 -10.11 16.89 54.17
C PHE A 44 -9.55 16.92 52.74
N THR A 45 -9.42 18.11 52.18
CA THR A 45 -8.66 18.36 50.94
C THR A 45 -7.17 18.38 51.27
N ALA A 46 -6.44 17.35 50.84
CA ALA A 46 -4.99 17.33 50.87
C ALA A 46 -4.43 17.90 49.55
N GLN A 47 -3.95 19.14 49.59
CA GLN A 47 -3.07 19.68 48.55
C GLN A 47 -1.64 19.19 48.83
N LEU A 48 -1.17 18.22 48.05
CA LEU A 48 0.23 17.83 48.03
C LEU A 48 0.98 18.71 47.03
N GLY A 49 1.62 19.75 47.55
CA GLY A 49 2.61 20.54 46.82
C GLY A 49 3.89 19.74 46.64
N TYR A 50 4.26 19.47 45.38
CA TYR A 50 5.59 18.97 45.04
C TYR A 50 6.52 20.15 44.77
N LYS A 51 7.47 20.38 45.69
CA LYS A 51 8.66 21.22 45.46
C LYS A 51 9.63 20.43 44.59
N SER A 52 10.00 20.98 43.43
CA SER A 52 11.09 20.46 42.60
C SER A 52 12.37 21.22 42.92
N ASP A 53 13.24 20.64 43.74
CA ASP A 53 14.65 21.06 43.84
C ASP A 53 15.53 19.87 43.48
N ARG A 54 15.97 19.85 42.22
CA ARG A 54 17.25 19.27 41.78
C ARG A 54 17.53 19.77 40.36
N GLN A 55 18.14 20.95 40.27
CA GLN A 55 18.90 21.35 39.10
C GLN A 55 20.17 20.50 39.06
N SER A 56 20.19 19.47 38.22
CA SER A 56 21.42 18.99 37.62
C SER A 56 21.35 19.37 36.15
N GLU A 57 22.16 20.34 35.75
CA GLU A 57 22.34 20.76 34.36
C GLU A 57 22.80 19.56 33.53
N PHE A 58 21.86 18.92 32.84
CA PHE A 58 22.18 17.98 31.78
C PHE A 58 22.31 18.80 30.50
N GLN A 59 23.54 19.12 30.12
CA GLN A 59 23.87 19.74 28.84
C GLN A 59 23.64 18.71 27.72
N PRO A 60 22.65 18.87 26.82
CA PRO A 60 22.51 17.99 25.68
C PRO A 60 23.43 18.53 24.58
N LYS A 61 24.73 18.21 24.65
CA LYS A 61 25.66 18.51 23.56
C LYS A 61 26.39 17.32 22.95
N ASP A 62 26.30 16.13 23.53
CA ASP A 62 27.02 14.97 22.99
C ASP A 62 26.12 13.74 22.95
N LEU A 63 25.22 13.68 21.96
CA LEU A 63 24.59 12.43 21.44
C LEU A 63 23.63 12.77 20.29
N MET A 64 24.14 13.35 19.22
CA MET A 64 23.65 13.20 17.85
C MET A 64 24.78 13.68 16.95
N ALA A 65 25.60 12.75 16.44
CA ALA A 65 26.39 13.05 15.26
C ALA A 65 25.38 13.19 14.12
N GLY A 66 24.83 14.39 13.97
CA GLY A 66 23.85 14.73 12.96
C GLY A 66 24.43 14.42 11.59
N GLU A 67 23.67 13.66 10.81
CA GLU A 67 23.69 13.83 9.36
C GLU A 67 23.57 15.33 9.12
N LYS A 68 24.60 15.93 8.50
CA LYS A 68 24.48 17.28 7.99
C LYS A 68 23.31 17.25 7.00
N GLU A 69 22.14 17.74 7.41
CA GLU A 69 21.12 18.16 6.47
C GLU A 69 21.84 19.03 5.44
N ILE A 70 21.80 18.62 4.18
CA ILE A 70 22.32 19.43 3.09
C ILE A 70 21.38 20.63 3.01
N SER A 71 21.77 21.72 3.67
CA SER A 71 21.11 23.02 3.56
C SER A 71 21.09 23.38 2.08
N GLY A 72 19.90 23.37 1.45
CA GLY A 72 19.72 23.72 0.04
C GLY A 72 19.06 22.68 -0.86
N ILE A 73 18.63 21.51 -0.36
CA ILE A 73 17.84 20.55 -1.18
C ILE A 73 16.40 21.06 -1.34
N ASN A 74 15.92 21.16 -2.59
CA ASN A 74 14.53 21.51 -2.89
C ASN A 74 13.58 20.45 -2.32
N ARG A 75 12.50 20.93 -1.71
CA ARG A 75 11.43 20.12 -1.09
C ARG A 75 10.04 20.55 -1.54
N ASN A 76 9.94 21.51 -2.45
CA ASN A 76 8.65 21.96 -2.96
C ASN A 76 8.33 21.18 -4.23
N PRO A 77 7.11 20.65 -4.39
CA PRO A 77 6.66 20.12 -5.66
C PRO A 77 6.86 21.16 -6.77
N TYR A 78 7.47 20.74 -7.88
CA TYR A 78 7.75 21.59 -9.02
C TYR A 78 6.46 22.20 -9.60
N PRO A 79 6.54 23.33 -10.34
CA PRO A 79 5.38 23.90 -11.01
C PRO A 79 4.69 22.88 -11.93
N PRO A 80 3.37 23.01 -12.17
CA PRO A 80 2.69 22.19 -13.16
C PRO A 80 3.36 22.29 -14.54
N ILE A 81 3.49 21.15 -15.22
CA ILE A 81 4.02 21.04 -16.58
C ILE A 81 3.11 20.12 -17.40
N GLU A 82 3.02 20.37 -18.70
CA GLU A 82 2.32 19.51 -19.65
C GLU A 82 3.27 18.51 -20.33
N PRO A 83 2.78 17.34 -20.77
CA PRO A 83 3.62 16.39 -21.44
C PRO A 83 3.94 16.91 -22.85
N TYR A 84 5.20 16.81 -23.25
CA TYR A 84 5.61 17.17 -24.62
C TYR A 84 5.31 16.06 -25.63
N SER A 85 5.05 14.84 -25.15
CA SER A 85 4.70 13.69 -25.98
C SER A 85 3.78 12.74 -25.22
N THR A 86 2.81 12.17 -25.92
CA THR A 86 1.88 11.15 -25.38
C THR A 86 1.61 10.11 -26.45
N GLY A 87 1.30 8.88 -26.06
CA GLY A 87 0.99 7.83 -27.01
C GLY A 87 0.25 6.66 -26.38
N PHE A 88 -0.03 5.69 -27.24
CA PHE A 88 -0.58 4.40 -26.87
C PHE A 88 0.34 3.31 -27.41
N LEU A 89 0.72 2.35 -26.57
CA LEU A 89 1.58 1.23 -26.93
C LEU A 89 0.79 -0.07 -26.82
N LYS A 90 0.66 -0.80 -27.94
CA LYS A 90 0.10 -2.15 -27.95
C LYS A 90 1.12 -3.10 -27.32
N VAL A 91 0.82 -3.65 -26.16
CA VAL A 91 1.73 -4.51 -25.37
C VAL A 91 1.35 -5.99 -25.42
N SER A 92 0.13 -6.32 -25.81
CA SER A 92 -0.29 -7.67 -26.16
C SER A 92 -1.38 -7.61 -27.23
N ASP A 93 -1.89 -8.75 -27.68
CA ASP A 93 -3.05 -8.76 -28.58
C ASP A 93 -4.31 -8.14 -27.97
N LEU A 94 -4.41 -8.17 -26.64
CA LEU A 94 -5.53 -7.63 -25.89
C LEU A 94 -5.28 -6.19 -25.42
N HIS A 95 -4.09 -5.89 -24.89
CA HIS A 95 -3.84 -4.66 -24.12
C HIS A 95 -3.10 -3.59 -24.90
N THR A 96 -3.57 -2.35 -24.75
CA THR A 96 -2.90 -1.13 -25.20
C THR A 96 -2.79 -0.15 -24.04
N ILE A 97 -1.56 0.18 -23.66
CA ILE A 97 -1.30 1.10 -22.54
C ILE A 97 -1.11 2.54 -23.00
N TYR A 98 -1.64 3.50 -22.25
CA TYR A 98 -1.34 4.91 -22.43
C TYR A 98 -0.01 5.27 -21.78
N TRP A 99 0.77 6.13 -22.42
CA TRP A 99 1.99 6.71 -21.85
C TRP A 99 2.13 8.19 -22.19
N GLU A 100 2.92 8.90 -21.39
CA GLU A 100 3.31 10.29 -21.62
C GLU A 100 4.75 10.56 -21.20
N GLN A 101 5.34 11.59 -21.81
CA GLN A 101 6.67 12.10 -21.50
C GLN A 101 6.61 13.60 -21.19
N SER A 102 7.26 14.00 -20.09
CA SER A 102 7.35 15.37 -19.61
C SER A 102 8.78 15.73 -19.19
N GLY A 103 9.04 17.00 -18.88
CA GLY A 103 10.37 17.46 -18.46
C GLY A 103 11.32 17.60 -19.64
N ASN A 104 12.60 17.26 -19.44
CA ASN A 104 13.66 17.43 -20.41
C ASN A 104 13.75 16.19 -21.33
N PRO A 105 13.51 16.30 -22.65
CA PRO A 105 13.56 15.16 -23.58
C PRO A 105 14.92 14.45 -23.65
N THR A 106 16.01 15.14 -23.30
CA THR A 106 17.37 14.56 -23.24
C THR A 106 17.89 14.45 -21.80
N GLY A 107 17.00 14.57 -20.81
CA GLY A 107 17.32 14.45 -19.39
C GLY A 107 17.48 13.00 -18.93
N HIS A 108 17.79 12.83 -17.65
CA HIS A 108 17.89 11.51 -17.02
C HIS A 108 16.50 10.84 -17.01
N PRO A 109 16.34 9.63 -17.58
CA PRO A 109 15.05 8.96 -17.62
C PRO A 109 14.57 8.53 -16.23
N VAL A 110 13.30 8.80 -15.93
CA VAL A 110 12.61 8.29 -14.73
C VAL A 110 11.23 7.78 -15.10
N VAL A 111 10.88 6.58 -14.64
CA VAL A 111 9.53 6.00 -14.78
C VAL A 111 8.75 6.13 -13.48
N PHE A 112 7.53 6.64 -13.58
CA PHE A 112 6.57 6.71 -12.49
C PHE A 112 5.59 5.54 -12.55
N LEU A 113 5.52 4.76 -11.47
CA LEU A 113 4.61 3.64 -11.30
C LEU A 113 3.47 4.04 -10.35
N HIS A 114 2.26 4.20 -10.89
CA HIS A 114 1.09 4.59 -10.10
C HIS A 114 0.62 3.47 -9.15
N GLY A 115 -0.12 3.85 -8.11
CA GLY A 115 -0.67 2.96 -7.09
C GLY A 115 -2.04 2.34 -7.44
N GLY A 116 -2.72 1.84 -6.40
CA GLY A 116 -3.91 1.00 -6.48
C GLY A 116 -3.57 -0.45 -6.10
N PRO A 117 -3.55 -1.42 -7.04
CA PRO A 117 -3.49 -1.24 -8.49
C PRO A 117 -4.79 -0.74 -9.12
N GLY A 118 -4.72 -0.22 -10.35
CA GLY A 118 -5.88 0.32 -11.06
C GLY A 118 -6.09 1.84 -10.92
N GLY A 119 -5.18 2.56 -10.26
CA GLY A 119 -5.32 4.00 -9.99
C GLY A 119 -5.19 4.93 -11.19
N GLY A 120 -4.30 4.62 -12.12
CA GLY A 120 -3.91 5.51 -13.21
C GLY A 120 -3.06 6.69 -12.74
N THR A 121 -2.47 7.39 -13.70
CA THR A 121 -1.64 8.57 -13.50
C THR A 121 -2.47 9.86 -13.42
N ALA A 122 -1.89 10.90 -12.83
CA ALA A 122 -2.47 12.24 -12.72
C ALA A 122 -1.42 13.33 -13.00
N PRO A 123 -1.82 14.53 -13.48
CA PRO A 123 -0.87 15.61 -13.80
C PRO A 123 0.05 15.99 -12.63
N GLY A 124 -0.45 15.90 -11.39
CA GLY A 124 0.33 16.16 -10.18
C GLY A 124 1.54 15.24 -10.01
N ASN A 125 1.55 14.05 -10.61
CA ASN A 125 2.65 13.09 -10.49
C ASN A 125 3.94 13.58 -11.17
N ARG A 126 3.85 14.48 -12.17
CA ARG A 126 5.02 15.08 -12.84
C ARG A 126 5.82 16.00 -11.93
N ARG A 127 5.20 16.51 -10.85
CA ARG A 127 5.72 17.58 -10.00
C ARG A 127 6.72 17.11 -8.95
N PHE A 128 7.01 15.81 -8.88
CA PHE A 128 8.05 15.28 -7.98
C PHE A 128 9.46 15.37 -8.56
N PHE A 129 9.59 15.71 -9.83
CA PHE A 129 10.85 15.65 -10.57
C PHE A 129 11.23 17.03 -11.09
N ASP A 130 12.52 17.34 -11.05
CA ASP A 130 13.06 18.53 -11.69
C ASP A 130 12.86 18.45 -13.22
N PRO A 131 12.04 19.33 -13.83
CA PRO A 131 11.75 19.28 -15.25
C PRO A 131 12.96 19.60 -16.13
N ASP A 132 14.00 20.26 -15.61
CA ASP A 132 15.20 20.59 -16.38
C ASP A 132 16.18 19.42 -16.41
N PHE A 133 16.13 18.54 -15.42
CA PHE A 133 17.03 17.39 -15.31
C PHE A 133 16.41 16.08 -15.79
N TYR A 134 15.15 15.81 -15.47
CA TYR A 134 14.52 14.52 -15.72
C TYR A 134 13.76 14.47 -17.04
N ARG A 135 13.91 13.36 -17.77
CA ARG A 135 12.96 12.88 -18.77
C ARG A 135 11.93 12.03 -18.03
N ILE A 136 10.73 12.55 -17.82
CA ILE A 136 9.73 11.96 -16.93
C ILE A 136 8.75 11.10 -17.74
N ILE A 137 8.69 9.79 -17.47
CA ILE A 137 7.82 8.83 -18.13
C ILE A 137 6.70 8.44 -17.16
N LEU A 138 5.45 8.73 -17.53
CA LEU A 138 4.26 8.24 -16.85
C LEU A 138 3.52 7.30 -17.80
N PHE A 139 2.93 6.22 -17.27
CA PHE A 139 2.04 5.36 -18.04
C PHE A 139 0.92 4.82 -17.17
N ASP A 140 -0.21 4.55 -17.79
CA ASP A 140 -1.34 3.90 -17.11
C ASP A 140 -1.20 2.38 -17.29
N GLN A 141 -1.18 1.64 -16.17
CA GLN A 141 -1.11 0.18 -16.19
C GLN A 141 -2.36 -0.42 -16.84
N ARG A 142 -2.29 -1.72 -17.19
CA ARG A 142 -3.38 -2.44 -17.88
C ARG A 142 -4.73 -2.21 -17.21
N GLY A 143 -5.73 -1.82 -18.01
CA GLY A 143 -7.11 -1.57 -17.58
C GLY A 143 -7.35 -0.34 -16.70
N ALA A 144 -6.32 0.44 -16.38
CA ALA A 144 -6.42 1.64 -15.56
C ALA A 144 -6.35 2.92 -16.40
N GLY A 145 -6.88 4.02 -15.87
CA GLY A 145 -6.77 5.35 -16.49
C GLY A 145 -7.24 5.35 -17.94
N LYS A 146 -6.35 5.74 -18.86
CA LYS A 146 -6.59 5.79 -20.30
C LYS A 146 -6.25 4.48 -21.03
N SER A 147 -5.66 3.51 -20.35
CA SER A 147 -5.28 2.22 -20.96
C SER A 147 -6.51 1.36 -21.25
N THR A 148 -6.41 0.56 -22.31
CA THR A 148 -7.53 -0.23 -22.83
C THR A 148 -7.19 -1.71 -22.94
N PRO A 149 -8.16 -2.63 -22.74
CA PRO A 149 -9.56 -2.35 -22.39
C PRO A 149 -9.72 -1.94 -20.92
N HIS A 150 -10.59 -0.95 -20.65
CA HIS A 150 -10.85 -0.43 -19.30
C HIS A 150 -11.35 -1.53 -18.35
N ALA A 151 -10.88 -1.51 -17.10
CA ALA A 151 -11.20 -2.48 -16.05
C ALA A 151 -10.99 -3.96 -16.44
N CYS A 152 -10.14 -4.24 -17.42
CA CYS A 152 -9.86 -5.60 -17.88
C CYS A 152 -8.94 -6.34 -16.89
N LEU A 153 -9.32 -7.58 -16.53
CA LEU A 153 -8.58 -8.45 -15.62
C LEU A 153 -7.83 -9.58 -16.35
N GLU A 154 -8.20 -9.85 -17.60
CA GLU A 154 -7.53 -10.85 -18.42
C GLU A 154 -6.11 -10.38 -18.76
N ASP A 155 -5.12 -11.27 -18.66
CA ASP A 155 -3.69 -10.95 -18.79
C ASP A 155 -3.26 -9.72 -17.97
N ASN A 156 -3.84 -9.52 -16.77
CA ASN A 156 -3.52 -8.40 -15.89
C ASN A 156 -2.87 -8.90 -14.60
N THR A 157 -1.61 -9.31 -14.70
CA THR A 157 -0.81 -9.81 -13.57
C THR A 157 0.44 -8.95 -13.35
N THR A 158 1.06 -9.06 -12.16
CA THR A 158 2.32 -8.37 -11.84
C THR A 158 3.40 -8.61 -12.90
N TRP A 159 3.52 -9.85 -13.38
CA TRP A 159 4.51 -10.23 -14.39
C TRP A 159 4.22 -9.60 -15.75
N ASN A 160 2.94 -9.52 -16.12
CA ASN A 160 2.54 -8.82 -17.34
C ASN A 160 2.85 -7.32 -17.28
N LEU A 161 2.68 -6.70 -16.11
CA LEU A 161 3.05 -5.30 -15.93
C LEU A 161 4.57 -5.08 -15.98
N ILE A 162 5.37 -6.02 -15.47
CA ILE A 162 6.83 -6.00 -15.62
C ILE A 162 7.23 -6.08 -17.10
N ASP A 163 6.61 -6.98 -17.87
CA ASP A 163 6.85 -7.07 -19.32
C ASP A 163 6.47 -5.76 -20.04
N ASP A 164 5.40 -5.10 -19.62
CA ASP A 164 4.95 -3.83 -20.20
C ASP A 164 5.93 -2.69 -19.91
N ILE A 165 6.49 -2.66 -18.71
CA ILE A 165 7.51 -1.68 -18.32
C ILE A 165 8.73 -1.83 -19.25
N GLU A 166 9.21 -3.05 -19.52
CA GLU A 166 10.31 -3.27 -20.47
C GLU A 166 9.92 -2.90 -21.92
N LYS A 167 8.73 -3.28 -22.38
CA LYS A 167 8.25 -2.89 -23.72
C LYS A 167 8.19 -1.37 -23.88
N LEU A 168 7.76 -0.65 -22.86
CA LEU A 168 7.73 0.81 -22.87
C LEU A 168 9.15 1.38 -22.86
N ARG A 169 10.04 0.84 -22.04
CA ARG A 169 11.45 1.24 -21.97
C ARG A 169 12.13 1.12 -23.33
N GLU A 170 11.94 -0.03 -24.00
CA GLU A 170 12.48 -0.30 -25.33
C GLU A 170 11.83 0.59 -26.41
N HIS A 171 10.51 0.76 -26.37
CA HIS A 171 9.77 1.61 -27.30
C HIS A 171 10.26 3.08 -27.27
N LEU A 172 10.62 3.56 -26.07
CA LEU A 172 11.13 4.92 -25.86
C LEU A 172 12.65 5.05 -25.99
N GLU A 173 13.33 3.95 -26.37
CA GLU A 173 14.78 3.85 -26.56
C GLU A 173 15.58 4.25 -25.30
N ILE A 174 15.10 3.86 -24.12
CA ILE A 174 15.72 4.18 -22.84
C ILE A 174 16.60 2.99 -22.42
N PRO A 175 17.93 3.14 -22.25
CA PRO A 175 18.77 2.01 -21.84
C PRO A 175 18.50 1.58 -20.39
N GLU A 176 18.49 2.56 -19.49
CA GLU A 176 18.31 2.42 -18.04
C GLU A 176 17.56 3.67 -17.54
N TRP A 177 16.86 3.55 -16.42
CA TRP A 177 16.11 4.66 -15.83
C TRP A 177 16.02 4.59 -14.31
N GLN A 178 15.66 5.70 -13.69
CA GLN A 178 15.26 5.72 -12.29
C GLN A 178 13.83 5.20 -12.18
N VAL A 179 13.50 4.48 -11.12
CA VAL A 179 12.14 3.99 -10.86
C VAL A 179 11.56 4.70 -9.64
N PHE A 180 10.38 5.28 -9.81
CA PHE A 180 9.62 5.93 -8.75
C PHE A 180 8.29 5.20 -8.58
N GLY A 181 7.95 4.79 -7.37
CA GLY A 181 6.69 4.09 -7.12
C GLY A 181 6.23 4.19 -5.67
N GLY A 182 4.93 4.41 -5.46
CA GLY A 182 4.35 4.44 -4.12
C GLY A 182 3.07 3.63 -3.97
N SER A 183 2.77 3.14 -2.77
CA SER A 183 1.69 2.17 -2.53
C SER A 183 1.92 0.90 -3.35
N TRP A 184 0.92 0.38 -4.07
CA TRP A 184 1.12 -0.63 -5.11
C TRP A 184 2.25 -0.30 -6.10
N GLY A 185 2.46 0.98 -6.43
CA GLY A 185 3.59 1.40 -7.25
C GLY A 185 4.94 1.01 -6.64
N SER A 186 5.05 0.95 -5.31
CA SER A 186 6.24 0.43 -4.61
C SER A 186 6.36 -1.09 -4.72
N THR A 187 5.25 -1.83 -4.69
CA THR A 187 5.20 -3.27 -4.96
C THR A 187 5.73 -3.57 -6.36
N LEU A 188 5.21 -2.86 -7.36
CA LEU A 188 5.62 -3.01 -8.75
C LEU A 188 7.07 -2.55 -8.98
N ALA A 189 7.50 -1.46 -8.34
CA ALA A 189 8.89 -0.98 -8.40
C ALA A 189 9.88 -2.00 -7.85
N LEU A 190 9.58 -2.62 -6.70
CA LEU A 190 10.40 -3.68 -6.13
C LEU A 190 10.44 -4.90 -7.05
N ALA A 191 9.28 -5.38 -7.51
CA ALA A 191 9.20 -6.56 -8.38
C ALA A 191 9.93 -6.35 -9.72
N TYR A 192 9.77 -5.18 -10.35
CA TYR A 192 10.47 -4.81 -11.57
C TYR A 192 11.98 -4.74 -11.35
N SER A 193 12.43 -4.03 -10.32
CA SER A 193 13.86 -3.87 -10.03
C SER A 193 14.54 -5.19 -9.65
N GLN A 194 13.83 -6.10 -9.00
CA GLN A 194 14.33 -7.45 -8.68
C GLN A 194 14.41 -8.36 -9.91
N SER A 195 13.66 -8.05 -10.97
CA SER A 195 13.65 -8.81 -12.23
C SER A 195 14.64 -8.24 -13.25
N HIS A 196 14.86 -6.93 -13.22
CA HIS A 196 15.72 -6.18 -14.15
C HIS A 196 16.64 -5.20 -13.40
N PRO A 197 17.48 -5.68 -12.44
CA PRO A 197 18.31 -4.78 -11.63
C PRO A 197 19.25 -3.92 -12.45
N GLU A 198 19.73 -4.44 -13.59
CA GLU A 198 20.62 -3.75 -14.52
C GLU A 198 19.95 -2.61 -15.31
N LYS A 199 18.63 -2.46 -15.22
CA LYS A 199 17.86 -1.39 -15.88
C LYS A 199 17.56 -0.21 -14.96
N VAL A 200 17.94 -0.31 -13.68
CA VAL A 200 17.48 0.62 -12.64
C VAL A 200 18.65 1.41 -12.06
N THR A 201 18.66 2.71 -12.35
CA THR A 201 19.70 3.65 -11.89
C THR A 201 19.49 4.17 -10.47
N GLY A 202 18.28 4.05 -9.93
CA GLY A 202 17.90 4.50 -8.59
C GLY A 202 16.43 4.25 -8.28
N LEU A 203 16.08 4.22 -6.99
CA LEU A 203 14.74 3.92 -6.51
C LEU A 203 14.22 4.98 -5.53
N VAL A 204 13.02 5.49 -5.79
CA VAL A 204 12.26 6.29 -4.83
C VAL A 204 10.94 5.59 -4.54
N LEU A 205 10.80 5.09 -3.31
CA LEU A 205 9.67 4.29 -2.86
C LEU A 205 8.87 5.04 -1.80
N ARG A 206 7.54 4.90 -1.80
CA ARG A 206 6.67 5.51 -0.79
C ARG A 206 5.54 4.61 -0.34
N GLY A 207 5.16 4.65 0.94
CA GLY A 207 3.97 3.91 1.41
C GLY A 207 4.11 2.44 1.10
N ILE A 208 5.15 1.82 1.66
CA ILE A 208 5.64 0.50 1.26
C ILE A 208 4.54 -0.54 1.41
N PHE A 209 4.23 -1.17 0.28
CA PHE A 209 3.28 -2.27 0.21
C PHE A 209 3.97 -3.51 -0.33
N LEU A 210 4.06 -4.54 0.50
CA LEU A 210 4.74 -5.80 0.16
C LEU A 210 3.74 -6.91 -0.20
N LEU A 211 2.44 -6.60 -0.12
CA LEU A 211 1.34 -7.47 -0.53
C LEU A 211 1.26 -8.79 0.26
N ARG A 212 1.87 -8.82 1.45
CA ARG A 212 1.74 -9.93 2.39
C ARG A 212 0.31 -10.02 2.91
N LYS A 213 -0.15 -11.23 3.23
CA LYS A 213 -1.47 -11.48 3.79
C LYS A 213 -1.77 -10.58 4.99
N LYS A 214 -0.80 -10.36 5.88
CA LYS A 214 -0.98 -9.49 7.06
C LYS A 214 -1.28 -8.03 6.73
N GLU A 215 -0.85 -7.53 5.55
CA GLU A 215 -1.15 -6.17 5.09
C GLU A 215 -2.56 -6.10 4.51
N ILE A 216 -2.94 -7.12 3.72
CA ILE A 216 -4.31 -7.27 3.20
C ILE A 216 -5.32 -7.41 4.35
N ASP A 217 -5.04 -8.31 5.30
CA ASP A 217 -5.89 -8.54 6.47
C ASP A 217 -6.03 -7.28 7.34
N TRP A 218 -4.93 -6.53 7.49
CA TRP A 218 -4.96 -5.25 8.20
C TRP A 218 -5.97 -4.29 7.58
N PHE A 219 -5.92 -4.08 6.26
CA PHE A 219 -6.70 -3.03 5.63
C PHE A 219 -8.11 -3.46 5.21
N TYR A 220 -8.30 -4.72 4.81
CA TYR A 220 -9.56 -5.22 4.25
C TYR A 220 -10.26 -6.28 5.11
N GLU A 221 -9.67 -6.75 6.21
CA GLU A 221 -10.32 -7.73 7.11
C GLU A 221 -10.54 -7.18 8.52
N GLY A 222 -10.50 -5.85 8.67
CA GLY A 222 -10.96 -5.15 9.88
C GLY A 222 -9.88 -4.67 10.84
N GLY A 223 -8.60 -4.75 10.51
CA GLY A 223 -7.52 -4.16 11.32
C GLY A 223 -7.62 -2.63 11.41
N ALA A 224 -7.62 -1.96 10.26
CA ALA A 224 -7.75 -0.51 10.14
C ALA A 224 -9.13 0.02 10.58
N ALA A 225 -10.16 -0.84 10.63
CA ALA A 225 -11.48 -0.50 11.16
C ALA A 225 -11.44 -0.12 12.65
N ALA A 226 -10.41 -0.52 13.40
CA ALA A 226 -10.21 -0.06 14.77
C ALA A 226 -9.91 1.45 14.87
N ILE A 227 -9.44 2.06 13.77
CA ILE A 227 -9.14 3.49 13.67
C ILE A 227 -10.29 4.24 12.99
N TYR A 228 -10.92 3.62 11.98
CA TYR A 228 -11.97 4.21 11.15
C TYR A 228 -13.26 3.39 11.16
N PRO A 229 -13.91 3.19 12.33
CA PRO A 229 -15.09 2.34 12.43
C PRO A 229 -16.27 2.90 11.64
N ASP A 230 -16.42 4.22 11.59
CA ASP A 230 -17.46 4.96 10.87
C ASP A 230 -17.35 4.80 9.35
N ALA A 231 -16.14 4.95 8.80
CA ALA A 231 -15.87 4.70 7.39
C ALA A 231 -16.04 3.21 7.03
N TRP A 232 -15.62 2.32 7.94
CA TRP A 232 -15.69 0.87 7.75
C TRP A 232 -17.12 0.33 7.63
N GLU A 233 -18.10 0.95 8.31
CA GLU A 233 -19.48 0.44 8.30
C GLU A 233 -20.04 0.32 6.88
N SER A 234 -19.82 1.34 6.04
CA SER A 234 -20.32 1.34 4.66
C SER A 234 -19.69 0.25 3.79
N PHE A 235 -18.42 -0.07 4.03
CA PHE A 235 -17.72 -1.18 3.38
C PHE A 235 -18.25 -2.53 3.89
N ARG A 236 -18.28 -2.70 5.22
CA ARG A 236 -18.75 -3.91 5.89
C ARG A 236 -20.20 -4.27 5.53
N ASP A 237 -21.09 -3.27 5.54
CA ASP A 237 -22.54 -3.48 5.48
C ASP A 237 -23.08 -3.73 4.08
N LEU A 238 -22.29 -3.46 3.05
CA LEU A 238 -22.57 -3.97 1.69
C LEU A 238 -22.52 -5.51 1.64
N ILE A 239 -21.70 -6.12 2.51
CA ILE A 239 -21.54 -7.57 2.58
C ILE A 239 -22.52 -8.16 3.61
N PRO A 240 -23.38 -9.13 3.21
CA PRO A 240 -24.26 -9.86 4.11
C PRO A 240 -23.46 -10.55 5.23
N GLU A 241 -24.01 -10.59 6.44
CA GLU A 241 -23.32 -11.15 7.61
C GLU A 241 -22.76 -12.56 7.39
N SER A 242 -23.48 -13.41 6.65
CA SER A 242 -23.06 -14.77 6.33
C SER A 242 -21.84 -14.87 5.41
N GLU A 243 -21.46 -13.77 4.74
CA GLU A 243 -20.32 -13.71 3.82
C GLU A 243 -19.13 -12.90 4.41
N ARG A 244 -19.24 -12.37 5.64
CA ARG A 244 -18.19 -11.54 6.30
C ARG A 244 -17.01 -12.34 6.87
N GLY A 245 -16.81 -13.58 6.43
CA GLY A 245 -15.67 -14.41 6.83
C GLY A 245 -14.37 -14.08 6.09
N CYS A 246 -14.48 -13.43 4.92
CA CYS A 246 -13.38 -12.90 4.11
C CYS A 246 -13.96 -11.82 3.20
N PHE A 247 -13.74 -10.54 3.53
CA PHE A 247 -14.28 -9.43 2.74
C PHE A 247 -13.67 -9.37 1.35
N VAL A 248 -12.38 -9.67 1.19
CA VAL A 248 -11.72 -9.68 -0.12
C VAL A 248 -12.44 -10.64 -1.08
N ASP A 249 -12.76 -11.86 -0.65
CA ASP A 249 -13.49 -12.85 -1.47
C ASP A 249 -14.96 -12.44 -1.69
N ALA A 250 -15.61 -11.90 -0.66
CA ALA A 250 -16.99 -11.45 -0.77
C ALA A 250 -17.14 -10.28 -1.77
N TYR A 251 -16.19 -9.36 -1.77
CA TYR A 251 -16.12 -8.29 -2.77
C TYR A 251 -15.76 -8.84 -4.15
N SER A 252 -14.84 -9.80 -4.26
CA SER A 252 -14.49 -10.44 -5.53
C SER A 252 -15.70 -11.01 -6.27
N LYS A 253 -16.60 -11.68 -5.54
CA LYS A 253 -17.87 -12.20 -6.05
C LYS A 253 -18.75 -11.09 -6.67
N ARG A 254 -18.81 -9.92 -6.03
CA ARG A 254 -19.66 -8.78 -6.47
C ARG A 254 -19.02 -7.99 -7.60
N LEU A 255 -17.71 -7.73 -7.49
CA LEU A 255 -16.90 -7.02 -8.48
C LEU A 255 -16.79 -7.78 -9.81
N ASN A 256 -17.09 -9.09 -9.82
CA ASN A 256 -17.15 -9.91 -11.04
C ASN A 256 -18.57 -10.44 -11.32
N SER A 257 -19.59 -9.81 -10.76
CA SER A 257 -20.99 -10.11 -11.08
C SER A 257 -21.32 -9.78 -12.53
N LYS A 258 -22.26 -10.53 -13.12
CA LYS A 258 -22.87 -10.17 -14.41
C LYS A 258 -23.88 -9.03 -14.28
N ASP A 259 -24.35 -8.76 -13.06
CA ASP A 259 -25.20 -7.62 -12.76
C ASP A 259 -24.35 -6.37 -12.52
N MET A 260 -24.48 -5.38 -13.41
CA MET A 260 -23.67 -4.16 -13.38
C MET A 260 -23.95 -3.31 -12.15
N GLU A 261 -25.19 -3.27 -11.66
CA GLU A 261 -25.53 -2.51 -10.45
C GLU A 261 -24.82 -3.07 -9.21
N THR A 262 -24.82 -4.39 -9.05
CA THR A 262 -24.03 -5.08 -8.02
C THR A 262 -22.54 -4.76 -8.14
N GLN A 263 -22.01 -4.77 -9.37
CA GLN A 263 -20.61 -4.50 -9.61
C GLN A 263 -20.22 -3.06 -9.23
N TYR A 264 -20.99 -2.06 -9.68
CA TYR A 264 -20.74 -0.65 -9.37
C TYR A 264 -20.95 -0.34 -7.87
N ALA A 265 -21.97 -0.92 -7.23
CA ALA A 265 -22.18 -0.74 -5.80
C ALA A 265 -20.99 -1.26 -4.99
N ALA A 266 -20.44 -2.43 -5.34
CA ALA A 266 -19.23 -2.95 -4.74
C ALA A 266 -18.00 -2.11 -5.04
N ALA A 267 -17.85 -1.65 -6.28
CA ALA A 267 -16.72 -0.82 -6.70
C ALA A 267 -16.66 0.51 -5.93
N ARG A 268 -17.79 1.21 -5.79
CA ARG A 268 -17.88 2.45 -5.01
C ARG A 268 -17.57 2.22 -3.54
N ALA A 269 -18.15 1.20 -2.91
CA ALA A 269 -17.93 0.93 -1.48
C ALA A 269 -16.46 0.58 -1.19
N TRP A 270 -15.85 -0.25 -2.04
CA TRP A 270 -14.43 -0.60 -1.94
C TRP A 270 -13.53 0.62 -2.12
N THR A 271 -13.74 1.40 -3.19
CA THR A 271 -12.91 2.57 -3.50
C THR A 271 -13.06 3.65 -2.43
N LYS A 272 -14.29 3.91 -1.97
CA LYS A 272 -14.57 4.91 -0.94
C LYS A 272 -13.86 4.59 0.38
N TRP A 273 -13.79 3.32 0.78
CA TRP A 273 -13.05 2.91 1.97
C TRP A 273 -11.60 3.39 1.94
N GLU A 274 -10.90 3.18 0.83
CA GLU A 274 -9.53 3.65 0.69
C GLU A 274 -9.43 5.17 0.58
N MET A 275 -10.32 5.81 -0.18
CA MET A 275 -10.27 7.26 -0.35
C MET A 275 -10.49 8.03 0.96
N MET A 276 -11.28 7.48 1.89
CA MET A 276 -11.50 8.06 3.22
C MET A 276 -10.32 7.90 4.18
N THR A 277 -9.41 6.95 3.91
CA THR A 277 -8.36 6.54 4.85
C THR A 277 -6.94 6.83 4.33
N ALA A 278 -6.79 7.28 3.08
CA ALA A 278 -5.50 7.57 2.46
C ALA A 278 -4.79 8.82 3.01
N HIS A 279 -5.47 9.70 3.74
CA HIS A 279 -4.91 10.92 4.31
C HIS A 279 -5.00 10.91 5.84
N LEU A 280 -4.08 11.61 6.51
CA LEU A 280 -4.13 11.76 7.98
C LEU A 280 -5.35 12.57 8.42
N LEU A 281 -5.65 13.64 7.69
CA LEU A 281 -6.88 14.41 7.84
C LEU A 281 -7.77 14.15 6.62
N PRO A 282 -9.11 14.06 6.78
CA PRO A 282 -10.01 13.80 5.67
C PRO A 282 -9.79 14.76 4.49
N ASN A 283 -9.75 14.19 3.28
CA ASN A 283 -9.58 14.94 2.04
C ASN A 283 -10.83 14.77 1.15
N GLU A 284 -11.67 15.81 1.12
CA GLU A 284 -12.95 15.79 0.39
C GLU A 284 -12.80 15.60 -1.13
N GLU A 285 -11.72 16.10 -1.72
CA GLU A 285 -11.45 15.92 -3.15
C GLU A 285 -11.13 14.46 -3.47
N ASN A 286 -10.31 13.82 -2.63
CA ASN A 286 -9.98 12.41 -2.75
C ASN A 286 -11.21 11.52 -2.56
N ILE A 287 -12.05 11.84 -1.56
CA ILE A 287 -13.30 11.09 -1.30
C ILE A 287 -14.24 11.18 -2.51
N LYS A 288 -14.43 12.37 -3.09
CA LYS A 288 -15.27 12.57 -4.29
C LYS A 288 -14.78 11.79 -5.49
N ARG A 289 -13.46 11.63 -5.65
CA ARG A 289 -12.90 10.81 -6.73
C ARG A 289 -13.40 9.35 -6.65
N GLY A 290 -13.56 8.81 -5.44
CA GLY A 290 -14.12 7.48 -5.22
C GLY A 290 -15.62 7.35 -5.48
N GLU A 291 -16.30 8.44 -5.87
CA GLU A 291 -17.70 8.42 -6.31
C GLU A 291 -17.84 8.36 -7.84
N ASP A 292 -16.75 8.56 -8.59
CA ASP A 292 -16.73 8.39 -10.04
C ASP A 292 -16.79 6.90 -10.39
N ASP A 293 -17.85 6.48 -11.07
CA ASP A 293 -18.10 5.07 -11.39
C ASP A 293 -17.04 4.48 -12.32
N ASN A 294 -16.52 5.27 -13.27
CA ASN A 294 -15.52 4.81 -14.22
C ASN A 294 -14.17 4.54 -13.52
N PHE A 295 -13.73 5.44 -12.66
CA PHE A 295 -12.55 5.27 -11.82
C PHE A 295 -12.74 4.12 -10.83
N SER A 296 -13.83 4.15 -10.05
CA SER A 296 -14.08 3.18 -8.99
C SER A 296 -14.16 1.76 -9.52
N LEU A 297 -14.76 1.56 -10.70
CA LEU A 297 -14.85 0.26 -11.34
C LEU A 297 -13.49 -0.33 -11.66
N ALA A 298 -12.62 0.42 -12.36
CA ALA A 298 -11.27 -0.05 -12.68
C ALA A 298 -10.45 -0.25 -11.40
N PHE A 299 -10.48 0.73 -10.50
CA PHE A 299 -9.75 0.70 -9.24
C PHE A 299 -10.09 -0.56 -8.43
N ALA A 300 -11.35 -0.71 -8.02
CA ALA A 300 -11.76 -1.80 -7.16
C ALA A 300 -11.61 -3.18 -7.81
N ARG A 301 -11.96 -3.33 -9.10
CA ARG A 301 -11.87 -4.64 -9.77
C ARG A 301 -10.42 -5.09 -9.91
N ILE A 302 -9.53 -4.20 -10.34
CA ILE A 302 -8.12 -4.54 -10.52
C ILE A 302 -7.46 -4.76 -9.17
N GLU A 303 -7.69 -3.87 -8.20
CA GLU A 303 -7.13 -4.00 -6.86
C GLU A 303 -7.52 -5.33 -6.18
N ASN A 304 -8.82 -5.63 -6.12
CA ASN A 304 -9.31 -6.88 -5.57
C ASN A 304 -8.75 -8.10 -6.33
N HIS A 305 -8.63 -8.02 -7.66
CA HIS A 305 -8.07 -9.09 -8.49
C HIS A 305 -6.63 -9.41 -8.09
N TYR A 306 -5.79 -8.41 -7.86
CA TYR A 306 -4.42 -8.64 -7.41
C TYR A 306 -4.38 -9.21 -6.00
N PHE A 307 -5.28 -8.79 -5.09
CA PHE A 307 -5.28 -9.27 -3.70
C PHE A 307 -5.76 -10.71 -3.57
N VAL A 308 -6.83 -11.08 -4.27
CA VAL A 308 -7.31 -12.48 -4.34
C VAL A 308 -6.21 -13.41 -4.86
N ASN A 309 -5.40 -12.93 -5.81
CA ASN A 309 -4.30 -13.68 -6.40
C ASN A 309 -2.95 -13.47 -5.71
N LYS A 310 -2.92 -12.84 -4.52
CA LYS A 310 -1.69 -12.61 -3.72
C LYS A 310 -0.58 -11.93 -4.53
N GLY A 311 -0.94 -10.99 -5.39
CA GLY A 311 -0.02 -10.27 -6.26
C GLY A 311 0.68 -11.17 -7.29
N PHE A 312 0.19 -12.40 -7.50
CA PHE A 312 0.80 -13.41 -8.38
C PHE A 312 2.22 -13.81 -7.95
N PHE A 313 2.58 -13.56 -6.69
CA PHE A 313 3.89 -13.92 -6.17
C PHE A 313 3.95 -15.40 -5.72
N PRO A 314 5.10 -16.07 -5.89
CA PRO A 314 5.28 -17.45 -5.43
C PRO A 314 5.16 -17.65 -3.92
N SER A 315 5.43 -16.60 -3.13
CA SER A 315 5.40 -16.64 -1.66
C SER A 315 4.94 -15.31 -1.09
N ASP A 316 4.45 -15.33 0.15
CA ASP A 316 4.00 -14.13 0.88
C ASP A 316 5.17 -13.14 1.07
N SER A 317 6.35 -13.64 1.40
CA SER A 317 7.57 -12.85 1.63
C SER A 317 8.38 -12.54 0.37
N PHE A 318 7.88 -12.86 -0.83
CA PHE A 318 8.66 -12.85 -2.07
C PHE A 318 9.50 -11.59 -2.28
N LEU A 319 8.91 -10.41 -2.09
CA LEU A 319 9.62 -9.13 -2.28
C LEU A 319 10.71 -8.87 -1.24
N LEU A 320 10.57 -9.36 -0.01
CA LEU A 320 11.62 -9.28 1.00
C LEU A 320 12.73 -10.30 0.73
N ASP A 321 12.37 -11.51 0.32
CA ASP A 321 13.30 -12.62 0.09
C ASP A 321 14.24 -12.34 -1.11
N ASN A 322 13.83 -11.46 -2.03
CA ASN A 322 14.58 -11.12 -3.23
C ASN A 322 15.38 -9.81 -3.12
N ILE A 323 15.48 -9.23 -1.93
CA ILE A 323 16.03 -7.88 -1.76
C ILE A 323 17.51 -7.79 -2.14
N ASP A 324 18.29 -8.85 -1.91
CA ASP A 324 19.73 -8.89 -2.20
C ASP A 324 20.05 -8.61 -3.67
N LYS A 325 19.09 -8.86 -4.58
CA LYS A 325 19.24 -8.54 -6.01
C LYS A 325 19.37 -7.05 -6.29
N ILE A 326 18.85 -6.19 -5.40
CA ILE A 326 18.77 -4.74 -5.63
C ILE A 326 19.47 -3.90 -4.56
N ARG A 327 20.13 -4.53 -3.58
CA ARG A 327 20.78 -3.79 -2.47
C ARG A 327 21.83 -2.78 -2.90
N HIS A 328 22.42 -3.01 -4.07
CA HIS A 328 23.43 -2.13 -4.66
C HIS A 328 22.83 -0.85 -5.31
N ILE A 329 21.51 -0.78 -5.50
CA ILE A 329 20.82 0.35 -6.11
C ILE A 329 20.58 1.42 -5.04
N ASN A 330 20.93 2.68 -5.34
CA ASN A 330 20.62 3.80 -4.46
C ASN A 330 19.11 3.96 -4.30
N ALA A 331 18.62 3.85 -3.07
CA ALA A 331 17.19 3.86 -2.78
C ALA A 331 16.83 4.79 -1.61
N VAL A 332 15.69 5.46 -1.74
CA VAL A 332 15.05 6.22 -0.65
C VAL A 332 13.63 5.70 -0.46
N ILE A 333 13.28 5.39 0.79
CA ILE A 333 11.96 4.93 1.22
C ILE A 333 11.32 6.05 2.06
N VAL A 334 10.19 6.57 1.62
CA VAL A 334 9.42 7.61 2.32
C VAL A 334 8.13 6.99 2.89
N GLN A 335 7.92 7.07 4.21
CA GLN A 335 6.78 6.43 4.87
C GLN A 335 6.09 7.37 5.85
N GLY A 336 4.76 7.48 5.75
CA GLY A 336 3.96 8.16 6.77
C GLY A 336 3.86 7.31 8.04
N ARG A 337 4.08 7.93 9.20
CA ARG A 337 3.96 7.25 10.50
C ARG A 337 2.56 6.68 10.73
N TYR A 338 1.54 7.42 10.29
CA TYR A 338 0.12 7.08 10.45
C TYR A 338 -0.51 6.61 9.13
N ASP A 339 0.30 6.06 8.23
CA ASP A 339 -0.19 5.37 7.04
C ASP A 339 -1.02 4.16 7.47
N VAL A 340 -2.35 4.24 7.28
CA VAL A 340 -3.29 3.16 7.62
C VAL A 340 -3.58 2.24 6.45
N CYS A 341 -3.30 2.65 5.20
CA CYS A 341 -3.48 1.81 4.02
C CYS A 341 -2.33 0.80 3.92
N CYS A 342 -1.10 1.29 4.05
CA CYS A 342 0.12 0.50 4.03
C CYS A 342 0.87 0.71 5.35
N PRO A 343 0.56 -0.07 6.40
CA PRO A 343 1.06 0.22 7.75
C PRO A 343 2.58 0.24 7.81
N MET A 344 3.13 1.19 8.59
CA MET A 344 4.57 1.43 8.80
C MET A 344 5.40 0.16 9.06
N MET A 345 4.79 -0.92 9.55
CA MET A 345 5.43 -2.23 9.70
C MET A 345 6.10 -2.73 8.41
N SER A 346 5.52 -2.45 7.23
CA SER A 346 6.06 -2.90 5.95
C SER A 346 7.33 -2.17 5.56
N ALA A 347 7.34 -0.84 5.67
CA ALA A 347 8.55 -0.05 5.46
C ALA A 347 9.66 -0.41 6.46
N TRP A 348 9.29 -0.69 7.71
CA TRP A 348 10.24 -1.13 8.74
C TRP A 348 10.83 -2.52 8.44
N ASP A 349 9.99 -3.47 7.99
CA ASP A 349 10.44 -4.80 7.60
C ASP A 349 11.38 -4.73 6.38
N LEU A 350 11.07 -3.91 5.38
CA LEU A 350 11.91 -3.68 4.21
C LEU A 350 13.26 -3.05 4.59
N HIS A 351 13.26 -1.99 5.41
CA HIS A 351 14.48 -1.32 5.86
C HIS A 351 15.43 -2.26 6.62
N LYS A 352 14.90 -3.19 7.44
CA LYS A 352 15.74 -4.17 8.15
C LYS A 352 16.51 -5.10 7.22
N VAL A 353 15.92 -5.47 6.08
CA VAL A 353 16.56 -6.36 5.09
C VAL A 353 17.30 -5.59 4.00
N TRP A 354 17.09 -4.28 3.89
CA TRP A 354 17.74 -3.38 2.97
C TRP A 354 18.36 -2.17 3.70
N PRO A 355 19.42 -2.38 4.50
CA PRO A 355 20.03 -1.32 5.30
C PRO A 355 20.71 -0.23 4.45
N GLU A 356 21.02 -0.50 3.18
CA GLU A 356 21.55 0.48 2.23
C GLU A 356 20.52 1.51 1.78
N ALA A 357 19.23 1.18 1.82
CA ALA A 357 18.16 2.11 1.50
C ALA A 357 17.96 3.11 2.64
N GLU A 358 17.88 4.39 2.30
CA GLU A 358 17.56 5.43 3.27
C GLU A 358 16.08 5.41 3.62
N LEU A 359 15.74 5.28 4.91
CA LEU A 359 14.37 5.36 5.38
C LEU A 359 14.06 6.76 5.94
N LYS A 360 13.09 7.44 5.33
CA LYS A 360 12.50 8.69 5.82
C LYS A 360 11.10 8.42 6.38
N ILE A 361 10.94 8.64 7.69
CA ILE A 361 9.64 8.51 8.36
C ILE A 361 9.06 9.89 8.62
N ILE A 362 7.89 10.17 8.07
CA ILE A 362 7.18 11.44 8.26
C ILE A 362 6.25 11.29 9.46
N SER A 363 6.55 12.04 10.53
CA SER A 363 5.93 11.87 11.85
C SER A 363 4.43 12.15 11.89
N ASP A 364 3.93 13.00 10.99
CA ASP A 364 2.59 13.57 10.99
C ASP A 364 1.92 13.42 9.61
N ALA A 365 2.15 12.30 8.93
CA ALA A 365 1.55 12.01 7.63
C ALA A 365 0.85 10.64 7.58
N GLY A 366 -0.19 10.58 6.76
CA GLY A 366 -0.92 9.38 6.35
C GLY A 366 -0.26 8.67 5.16
N HIS A 367 -1.08 8.09 4.28
CA HIS A 367 -0.63 7.28 3.15
C HIS A 367 -0.23 8.11 1.92
N SER A 368 -1.05 9.12 1.59
CA SER A 368 -1.02 9.81 0.31
C SER A 368 0.31 10.48 -0.02
N ALA A 369 0.72 10.40 -1.29
CA ALA A 369 1.91 11.10 -1.79
C ALA A 369 1.79 12.64 -1.68
N ASN A 370 0.56 13.15 -1.52
CA ASN A 370 0.26 14.57 -1.44
C ASN A 370 0.19 15.09 0.00
N GLU A 371 0.44 14.24 1.02
CA GLU A 371 0.71 14.73 2.38
C GLU A 371 1.91 15.68 2.36
N PRO A 372 1.86 16.87 3.00
CA PRO A 372 2.89 17.89 2.85
C PRO A 372 4.32 17.37 3.10
N GLY A 373 4.53 16.63 4.18
CA GLY A 373 5.84 16.05 4.51
C GLY A 373 6.26 14.90 3.59
N ILE A 374 5.30 14.12 3.07
CA ILE A 374 5.59 13.05 2.11
C ILE A 374 6.00 13.65 0.77
N ALA A 375 5.23 14.60 0.24
CA ALA A 375 5.53 15.28 -1.02
C ALA A 375 6.90 15.96 -0.97
N ALA A 376 7.23 16.58 0.17
CA ALA A 376 8.51 17.22 0.39
C ALA A 376 9.69 16.24 0.32
N GLU A 377 9.60 15.11 1.01
CA GLU A 377 10.68 14.13 1.02
C GLU A 377 10.76 13.32 -0.29
N LEU A 378 9.65 13.18 -1.03
CA LEU A 378 9.66 12.61 -2.39
C LEU A 378 10.45 13.50 -3.36
N VAL A 379 10.27 14.83 -3.30
CA VAL A 379 11.07 15.78 -4.09
C VAL A 379 12.54 15.74 -3.66
N ALA A 380 12.80 15.75 -2.35
CA ALA A 380 14.16 15.68 -1.82
C ALA A 380 14.90 14.40 -2.23
N ALA A 381 14.19 13.26 -2.26
CA ALA A 381 14.73 11.98 -2.69
C ALA A 381 15.20 12.03 -4.16
N ASN A 382 14.37 12.59 -5.05
CA ASN A 382 14.76 12.78 -6.45
C ASN A 382 15.96 13.74 -6.58
N GLU A 383 15.95 14.88 -5.90
CA GLU A 383 17.10 15.80 -5.91
C GLU A 383 18.38 15.14 -5.37
N LYS A 384 18.27 14.26 -4.36
CA LYS A 384 19.41 13.49 -3.86
C LYS A 384 19.97 12.54 -4.93
N LEU A 385 19.12 11.76 -5.60
CA LEU A 385 19.55 10.83 -6.64
C LEU A 385 20.16 11.57 -7.84
N LYS A 386 19.55 12.67 -8.30
CA LYS A 386 20.11 13.59 -9.29
C LYS A 386 21.52 14.05 -8.89
N ASN A 387 21.72 14.49 -7.65
CA ASN A 387 23.03 14.94 -7.16
C ASN A 387 24.08 13.83 -7.13
N ILE A 388 23.68 12.57 -6.90
CA ILE A 388 24.60 11.42 -6.96
C ILE A 388 25.04 11.17 -8.40
N LEU A 389 24.10 11.16 -9.35
CA LEU A 389 24.37 10.96 -10.77
C LEU A 389 25.30 12.06 -11.32
N GLN A 390 25.04 13.32 -10.99
CA GLN A 390 25.88 14.45 -11.44
C GLN A 390 27.32 14.39 -10.89
N LYS A 391 27.53 13.83 -9.70
CA LYS A 391 28.87 13.68 -9.10
C LYS A 391 29.67 12.52 -9.68
N ASN A 392 28.99 11.46 -10.13
CA ASN A 392 29.64 10.28 -10.68
C ASN A 392 30.05 10.45 -12.15
N GLY A 393 29.66 11.55 -12.80
CA GLY A 393 29.85 11.78 -14.22
C GLY A 393 28.85 10.97 -15.07
N PRO A 394 28.67 11.34 -16.35
CA PRO A 394 27.85 10.58 -17.28
C PRO A 394 28.44 9.22 -17.62
#